data_AF-A0A1R4HFH3-F1
#
_entry.id   AF-A0A1R4HFH3-F1
#
_cell.length_a   1.000
_cell.length_b   1.000
_cell.length_c   1.000
_cell.angle_alpha   90.00
_cell.angle_beta   90.00
_cell.angle_gamma   90.00
#
_symmetry.space_group_name_H-M   'P 1'
#
loop_
_entity.id
_entity.type
_entity.pdbx_description
1 polymer ?
#
loop_
_entity_poly.entity_id
_entity_poly.type
_entity_poly.pdbx_seq_one_letter_code
_entity_poly.pdbx_strand_id
1 'polypeptide(L)'
;MKTNHFLIDDENPEWTDDDFKNSTPFTTLPKSLQTTLRSLKTRGKQQQPTKVSTTVRFDAEVLEAFKNMGNGWQTRMNNALKEWLKEHTA
;
A
#
# COMPACT_ATOMS: atom_id res chain seq x y z
N MET A 1 -7.24 -6.11 -2.83
CA MET A 1 -7.46 -6.40 -4.27
C MET A 1 -6.10 -6.64 -4.89
N LYS A 2 -5.85 -7.82 -5.45
CA LYS A 2 -4.59 -8.12 -6.14
C LYS A 2 -4.68 -7.48 -7.53
N THR A 3 -3.74 -6.63 -7.89
CA THR A 3 -3.65 -6.03 -9.22
C THR A 3 -3.33 -7.17 -10.21
N ASN A 4 -4.28 -7.51 -11.07
CA ASN A 4 -4.07 -8.48 -12.13
C ASN A 4 -3.30 -7.79 -13.26
N HIS A 5 -1.99 -8.06 -13.35
CA HIS A 5 -1.08 -7.45 -14.32
C HIS A 5 -1.26 -7.97 -15.77
N PHE A 6 -2.04 -9.04 -15.98
CA PHE A 6 -2.11 -9.76 -17.26
C PHE A 6 -3.35 -9.49 -18.11
N LEU A 7 -4.24 -8.58 -17.70
CA LEU A 7 -5.37 -8.16 -18.53
C LEU A 7 -4.99 -6.85 -19.21
N ILE A 8 -4.36 -6.96 -20.38
CA ILE A 8 -4.31 -5.84 -21.31
C ILE A 8 -5.74 -5.69 -21.83
N ASP A 9 -6.30 -4.50 -21.68
CA ASP A 9 -7.63 -4.19 -22.20
C ASP A 9 -7.49 -3.92 -23.71
N ASP A 10 -7.92 -4.88 -24.53
CA ASP A 10 -7.84 -4.80 -26.00
C ASP A 10 -8.64 -3.61 -26.56
N GLU A 11 -9.59 -3.06 -25.80
CA GLU A 11 -10.39 -1.88 -26.14
C GLU A 11 -9.72 -0.55 -25.74
N ASN A 12 -8.59 -0.59 -25.05
CA ASN A 12 -7.83 0.59 -24.64
C ASN A 12 -6.54 0.71 -25.47
N PRO A 13 -6.59 1.32 -26.67
CA PRO A 13 -5.42 1.45 -27.53
C PRO A 13 -4.33 2.31 -26.89
N GLU A 14 -3.10 2.12 -27.35
CA GLU A 14 -1.98 2.99 -26.98
C GLU A 14 -2.27 4.42 -27.46
N TRP A 15 -2.01 5.41 -26.60
CA TRP A 15 -2.20 6.81 -26.94
C TRP A 15 -1.22 7.23 -28.04
N THR A 16 -1.76 7.84 -29.09
CA THR A 16 -0.98 8.41 -30.19
C THR A 16 -0.59 9.86 -29.88
N ASP A 17 0.36 10.41 -30.64
CA ASP A 17 0.77 11.82 -30.51
C ASP A 17 -0.40 12.80 -30.72
N ASP A 18 -1.39 12.42 -31.53
CA ASP A 18 -2.58 13.25 -31.77
C ASP A 18 -3.53 13.22 -30.56
N ASP A 19 -3.62 12.10 -29.83
CA ASP A 19 -4.37 12.03 -28.58
C ASP A 19 -3.77 12.95 -27.51
N PHE A 20 -2.44 13.04 -27.44
CA PHE A 20 -1.76 13.99 -26.55
C PHE A 20 -2.03 15.44 -26.94
N LYS A 21 -2.08 15.77 -28.24
CA LYS A 21 -2.44 17.13 -28.70
C LYS A 21 -3.89 17.49 -28.38
N ASN A 22 -4.78 16.51 -28.45
CA ASN A 22 -6.20 16.68 -28.13
C ASN A 22 -6.50 16.65 -26.63
N SER A 23 -5.50 16.30 -25.79
CA SER A 23 -5.68 16.25 -24.34
C SER A 23 -5.91 17.64 -23.74
N THR A 24 -6.91 17.76 -22.86
CA THR A 24 -7.22 19.03 -22.18
C THR A 24 -6.59 19.08 -20.79
N PRO A 25 -6.05 20.23 -20.35
CA PRO A 25 -5.50 20.35 -19.01
C PRO A 25 -6.60 20.26 -17.96
N PHE A 26 -6.24 19.76 -16.77
CA PHE A 26 -7.18 19.55 -15.65
C PHE A 26 -7.97 20.81 -15.27
N THR A 27 -7.39 22.00 -15.48
CA THR A 27 -7.99 23.30 -15.19
C THR A 27 -9.20 23.63 -16.07
N THR A 28 -9.29 23.03 -17.26
CA THR A 28 -10.37 23.27 -18.22
C THR A 28 -11.61 22.43 -17.91
N LEU A 29 -11.51 21.43 -17.02
CA LEU A 29 -12.65 20.60 -16.64
C LEU A 29 -13.70 21.39 -15.85
N PRO A 30 -14.99 21.03 -15.91
CA PRO A 30 -16.03 21.60 -15.04
C PRO A 30 -15.67 21.50 -13.56
N LYS A 31 -16.00 22.54 -12.79
CA LYS A 31 -15.60 22.66 -11.37
C LYS A 31 -16.15 21.53 -10.49
N SER A 32 -17.33 21.01 -10.81
CA SER A 32 -17.92 19.82 -10.17
C SER A 32 -17.02 18.59 -10.32
N LEU A 33 -16.57 18.30 -11.55
CA LEU A 33 -15.65 17.19 -11.83
C LEU A 33 -14.28 17.39 -11.21
N GLN A 34 -13.73 18.61 -11.25
CA GLN A 34 -12.47 18.91 -10.57
C GLN A 34 -12.55 18.60 -9.06
N THR A 35 -13.69 18.86 -8.44
CA THR A 35 -13.91 18.63 -7.01
C THR A 35 -13.95 17.13 -6.70
N THR A 36 -14.70 16.36 -7.48
CA THR A 36 -14.80 14.90 -7.35
C THR A 36 -13.45 14.20 -7.59
N LEU A 37 -12.70 14.61 -8.62
CA LEU A 37 -11.40 14.01 -8.91
C LEU A 37 -10.35 14.33 -7.82
N ARG A 38 -10.42 15.52 -7.20
CA ARG A 38 -9.56 15.87 -6.07
C ARG A 38 -9.87 15.05 -4.82
N SER A 39 -11.14 14.74 -4.55
CA SER A 39 -11.51 13.93 -3.39
C SER A 39 -11.04 12.47 -3.52
N LEU A 40 -10.99 11.92 -4.73
CA LEU A 40 -10.45 10.59 -5.04
C LEU A 40 -8.94 10.46 -4.77
N LYS A 41 -8.17 11.56 -4.85
CA LYS A 41 -6.70 11.53 -4.70
C LYS A 41 -6.25 11.39 -3.24
N THR A 42 -7.17 11.49 -2.29
CA THR A 42 -6.86 11.28 -0.88
C THR A 42 -6.77 9.78 -0.64
N ARG A 43 -5.54 9.21 -0.59
CA ARG A 43 -5.33 7.95 0.12
C ARG A 43 -6.00 8.12 1.48
N GLY A 44 -6.96 7.24 1.78
CA GLY A 44 -7.75 7.34 3.01
C GLY A 44 -6.83 7.53 4.22
N LYS A 45 -7.31 8.28 5.22
CA LYS A 45 -6.57 8.56 6.46
C LYS A 45 -5.93 7.27 6.96
N GLN A 46 -4.62 7.29 7.24
CA GLN A 46 -3.90 6.10 7.69
C GLN A 46 -4.60 5.55 8.94
N GLN A 47 -5.26 4.39 8.80
CA GLN A 47 -6.17 3.87 9.84
C GLN A 47 -5.42 3.37 11.09
N GLN A 48 -4.10 3.16 10.98
CA GLN A 48 -3.25 2.64 12.05
C GLN A 48 -2.12 3.62 12.35
N PRO A 49 -1.73 3.80 13.63
CA PRO A 49 -0.56 4.58 13.99
C PRO A 49 0.67 4.06 13.26
N THR A 50 1.53 4.98 12.83
CA THR A 50 2.75 4.64 12.10
C THR A 50 3.64 3.74 12.96
N LYS A 51 4.07 2.61 12.40
CA LYS A 51 5.06 1.75 13.06
C LYS A 51 6.36 2.54 13.24
N VAL A 52 6.94 2.49 14.44
CA VAL A 52 8.25 3.10 14.71
C VAL A 52 9.33 2.13 14.24
N SER A 53 10.26 2.62 13.41
CA SER A 53 11.42 1.86 12.96
C SER A 53 12.55 1.99 13.97
N THR A 54 12.93 0.88 14.60
CA THR A 54 14.03 0.81 15.56
C THR A 54 14.94 -0.37 15.21
N THR A 55 16.25 -0.18 15.34
CA THR A 55 17.23 -1.24 15.15
C THR A 55 17.38 -2.05 16.45
N VAL A 56 17.01 -3.33 16.42
CA VAL A 56 17.13 -4.28 17.54
C VAL A 56 17.88 -5.52 17.04
N ARG A 57 18.74 -6.11 17.88
CA ARG A 57 19.42 -7.36 17.59
C ARG A 57 18.60 -8.54 18.13
N PHE A 58 18.47 -9.58 17.32
CA PHE A 58 17.82 -10.84 17.67
C PHE A 58 18.81 -11.98 17.42
N ASP A 59 18.65 -13.08 18.15
CA ASP A 59 19.39 -14.31 17.87
C ASP A 59 19.05 -14.86 16.49
N ALA A 60 20.04 -15.50 15.86
CA ALA A 60 19.91 -16.02 14.50
C ALA A 60 18.78 -17.05 14.39
N GLU A 61 18.68 -17.96 15.35
CA GLU A 61 17.67 -19.03 15.39
C GLU A 61 16.24 -18.47 15.40
N VAL A 62 16.01 -17.40 16.15
CA VAL A 62 14.71 -16.73 16.22
C VAL A 62 14.35 -16.11 14.88
N LEU A 63 15.29 -15.40 14.25
CA LEU A 63 15.05 -14.79 12.94
C LEU A 63 14.81 -15.84 11.86
N GLU A 64 15.56 -16.94 11.86
CA GLU A 64 15.37 -18.03 10.90
C GLU A 64 14.02 -18.71 11.08
N ALA A 65 13.61 -19.00 12.31
CA ALA A 65 12.29 -19.59 12.60
C ALA A 65 11.15 -18.75 12.03
N PHE A 66 11.17 -17.42 12.23
CA PHE A 66 10.15 -16.56 11.66
C PHE A 66 10.26 -16.42 10.14
N LYS A 67 11.46 -16.25 9.58
CA LYS A 67 11.65 -16.14 8.12
C LYS A 67 11.15 -17.37 7.38
N ASN A 68 11.32 -18.57 7.95
CA ASN A 68 10.82 -19.83 7.40
C ASN A 68 9.29 -19.89 7.30
N MET A 69 8.56 -19.05 8.04
CA MET A 69 7.10 -18.91 7.92
C MET A 69 6.65 -18.18 6.64
N GLY A 70 7.60 -17.67 5.84
CA GLY A 70 7.34 -17.05 4.55
C GLY A 70 6.87 -15.60 4.64
N ASN A 71 6.01 -15.19 3.70
CA ASN A 71 5.56 -13.80 3.60
C ASN A 71 4.81 -13.36 4.87
N GLY A 72 5.10 -12.14 5.33
CA GLY A 72 4.50 -11.57 6.55
C GLY A 72 5.14 -12.03 7.86
N TRP A 73 6.31 -12.68 7.84
CA TRP A 73 7.01 -13.11 9.05
C TRP A 73 7.25 -11.98 10.06
N GLN A 74 7.58 -10.76 9.61
CA GLN A 74 7.73 -9.60 10.49
C GLN A 74 6.43 -9.24 11.22
N THR A 75 5.28 -9.37 10.54
CA THR A 75 3.96 -9.14 11.16
C THR A 75 3.66 -10.22 12.19
N ARG A 76 3.99 -11.49 11.91
CA ARG A 76 3.84 -12.60 12.87
C ARG A 76 4.71 -12.38 14.11
N MET A 77 5.97 -12.01 13.91
CA MET A 77 6.91 -11.67 15.00
C MET A 77 6.37 -10.52 15.86
N ASN A 78 5.88 -9.45 15.24
CA ASN A 78 5.27 -8.33 15.96
C ASN A 78 4.02 -8.75 16.75
N ASN A 79 3.20 -9.65 16.23
CA ASN A 79 2.03 -10.16 16.95
C ASN A 79 2.43 -11.04 18.15
N ALA A 80 3.47 -11.87 18.01
CA ALA A 80 4.01 -12.66 19.12
C ALA A 80 4.51 -11.77 20.26
N LEU A 81 5.22 -10.67 19.94
CA LEU A 81 5.66 -9.69 20.94
C LEU A 81 4.48 -9.01 21.64
N LYS A 82 3.40 -8.68 20.91
CA LYS A 82 2.18 -8.14 21.52
C LYS A 82 1.50 -9.12 22.46
N GLU A 83 1.46 -10.40 22.09
CA GLU A 83 0.84 -11.42 22.93
C GLU A 83 1.65 -11.66 24.21
N TRP A 84 2.97 -11.77 24.07
CA TRP A 84 3.88 -11.88 25.21
C TRP A 84 3.69 -10.72 26.20
N LEU A 85 3.55 -9.48 25.70
CA LEU A 85 3.25 -8.32 26.54
C LEU A 85 1.90 -8.47 27.27
N LYS A 86 0.83 -8.94 26.62
CA LYS A 86 -0.44 -9.14 27.33
C LYS A 86 -0.34 -10.16 28.46
N GLU A 87 0.40 -11.25 28.23
CA GLU A 87 0.56 -12.34 29.18
C GLU A 87 1.44 -11.95 30.38
N HIS A 88 2.42 -11.06 30.18
CA HIS A 88 3.46 -10.76 31.18
C HIS A 88 3.38 -9.35 31.77
N THR A 89 2.37 -8.56 31.40
CA THR A 89 2.16 -7.20 31.93
C THR A 89 0.92 -7.12 32.84
N ALA A 90 0.54 -8.23 33.48
CA ALA A 90 -0.48 -8.27 34.53
C ALA A 90 0.10 -7.88 35.90
#